data_AF-A0AAD3RBR2-F1
#
_entry.id   AF-A0AAD3RBR2-F1
#
_cell.length_a   1.000
_cell.length_b   1.000
_cell.length_c   1.000
_cell.angle_alpha   90.00
_cell.angle_beta   90.00
_cell.angle_gamma   90.00
#
_symmetry.space_group_name_H-M   'P 1'
#
loop_
_entity.id
_entity.type
_entity.pdbx_description
1 polymer ?
#
loop_
_entity_poly.entity_id
_entity_poly.type
_entity_poly.pdbx_seq_one_letter_code
_entity_poly.pdbx_strand_id
1 'polypeptide(L)'
;MSRWVPTKKEKYGVAIYNYDARGEEELSLQIGDTVHILETYEDWYRGHRLRRKSKKGIFPACYIHLKEATVEGSGQKETVIPTELPLVQEVTTTLREWATIWRDLYVGDKREMFNSVRDMIYDLIEWRSQILSGTLPQDELTELKQRVTSKIDYGNKYLDLDLVVRDKDGNILDPELTSTISLFRAHEAASKQIEDRIQEEKSQKQNIDLTRQAKFASTPAFALFVTLKNVVCKIGEDAEVLMSLYDPVESKFISENYLVKWSSSGLVKDIDQLHNLRAVFTDLGSEDLKREKISFVCQIVRVGRMELRDNNTKKLTSGLRRPFGVAVMDVTDIITGKMDDEDKQHFIPFQPVAGENDFLQTVINKVITAKEVNHKGQGLWVTLKLLPGDIHQIQDFPHLVALTTSRFGSGDFDKEARPRSVEVTMSVYDEGGRSWRYDLEATAYF
;
A
#
# COMPACT_ATOMS: atom_id res chain seq x y z
N MET A 1 -18.35 50.98 -28.29
CA MET A 1 -18.85 49.97 -27.34
C MET A 1 -18.28 48.64 -27.76
N SER A 2 -17.36 48.12 -26.97
CA SER A 2 -16.77 46.81 -27.14
C SER A 2 -17.85 45.76 -26.78
N ARG A 3 -18.05 44.75 -27.64
CA ARG A 3 -19.18 43.81 -27.58
C ARG A 3 -18.64 42.39 -27.62
N TRP A 4 -19.32 41.46 -26.94
CA TRP A 4 -19.09 40.02 -27.08
C TRP A 4 -19.18 39.59 -28.55
N VAL A 5 -18.15 38.88 -29.02
CA VAL A 5 -18.06 38.40 -30.39
C VAL A 5 -18.20 36.88 -30.40
N PRO A 6 -19.11 36.30 -31.22
CA PRO A 6 -19.19 34.85 -31.37
C PRO A 6 -17.86 34.27 -31.84
N THR A 7 -17.36 33.23 -31.15
CA THR A 7 -16.13 32.57 -31.57
C THR A 7 -16.39 31.78 -32.86
N LYS A 8 -15.39 31.69 -33.73
CA LYS A 8 -15.46 30.93 -35.00
C LYS A 8 -14.62 29.65 -34.98
N LYS A 9 -13.48 29.69 -34.28
CA LYS A 9 -12.52 28.58 -34.19
C LYS A 9 -12.40 28.04 -32.76
N GLU A 10 -12.39 28.93 -31.78
CA GLU A 10 -12.32 28.61 -30.36
C GLU A 10 -13.69 28.14 -29.87
N LYS A 11 -14.00 26.86 -30.12
CA LYS A 11 -15.28 26.26 -29.75
C LYS A 11 -15.16 25.25 -28.62
N TYR A 12 -13.99 24.67 -28.45
CA TYR A 12 -13.74 23.63 -27.46
C TYR A 12 -12.49 23.93 -26.66
N GLY A 13 -12.56 23.70 -25.35
CA GLY A 13 -11.42 23.82 -24.48
C GLY A 13 -11.57 23.02 -23.19
N VAL A 14 -10.46 22.89 -22.48
CA VAL A 14 -10.36 22.25 -21.17
C VAL A 14 -9.80 23.26 -20.17
N ALA A 15 -10.42 23.36 -19.00
CA ALA A 15 -9.89 24.16 -17.92
C ALA A 15 -8.57 23.58 -17.39
N ILE A 16 -7.51 24.37 -17.37
CA ILE A 16 -6.18 24.00 -16.85
C ILE A 16 -5.93 24.52 -15.42
N TYR A 17 -6.82 25.37 -14.91
CA TYR A 17 -6.81 25.87 -13.54
C TYR A 17 -8.23 25.90 -12.96
N ASN A 18 -8.33 25.83 -11.63
CA ASN A 18 -9.59 26.02 -10.92
C ASN A 18 -9.97 27.50 -10.94
N TYR A 19 -11.21 27.80 -11.33
CA TYR A 19 -11.77 29.14 -11.34
C TYR A 19 -13.01 29.17 -10.46
N ASP A 20 -13.01 30.01 -9.42
CA ASP A 20 -14.17 30.23 -8.56
C ASP A 20 -14.88 31.50 -9.00
N ALA A 21 -16.14 31.35 -9.44
CA ALA A 21 -16.98 32.47 -9.87
C ALA A 21 -17.18 33.49 -8.74
N ARG A 22 -17.00 34.76 -9.06
CA ARG A 22 -17.16 35.90 -8.14
C ARG A 22 -18.56 36.51 -8.21
N GLY A 23 -19.36 36.15 -9.21
CA GLY A 23 -20.72 36.63 -9.42
C GLY A 23 -21.56 35.65 -10.21
N GLU A 24 -22.85 35.95 -10.36
CA GLU A 24 -23.81 35.06 -11.05
C GLU A 24 -23.54 34.91 -12.55
N GLU A 25 -22.95 35.94 -13.17
CA GLU A 25 -22.57 35.95 -14.59
C GLU A 25 -21.35 35.07 -14.89
N GLU A 26 -20.55 34.75 -13.86
CA GLU A 26 -19.34 33.96 -13.98
C GLU A 26 -19.62 32.46 -13.78
N LEU A 27 -18.90 31.64 -14.53
CA LEU A 27 -19.00 30.19 -14.44
C LEU A 27 -17.78 29.63 -13.73
N SER A 28 -17.97 29.07 -12.53
CA SER A 28 -16.88 28.34 -11.88
C SER A 28 -16.42 27.18 -12.77
N LEU A 29 -15.14 26.87 -12.76
CA LEU A 29 -14.55 25.75 -13.48
C LEU A 29 -13.58 25.00 -12.55
N GLN A 30 -13.48 23.69 -12.74
CA GLN A 30 -12.46 22.88 -12.10
C GLN A 30 -11.47 22.39 -13.15
N ILE A 31 -10.22 22.14 -12.74
CA ILE A 31 -9.19 21.56 -13.61
C ILE A 31 -9.76 20.30 -14.28
N GLY A 32 -9.67 20.24 -15.61
CA GLY A 32 -10.20 19.15 -16.42
C GLY A 32 -11.66 19.32 -16.88
N ASP A 33 -12.38 20.36 -16.45
CA ASP A 33 -13.71 20.66 -16.99
C ASP A 33 -13.62 20.98 -18.49
N THR A 34 -14.42 20.28 -19.29
CA THR A 34 -14.56 20.55 -20.72
C THR A 34 -15.63 21.61 -20.95
N VAL A 35 -15.32 22.62 -21.77
CA VAL A 35 -16.20 23.76 -22.04
C VAL A 35 -16.49 23.91 -23.53
N HIS A 36 -17.73 24.29 -23.83
CA HIS A 36 -18.13 24.82 -25.13
C HIS A 36 -18.08 26.35 -25.05
N ILE A 37 -17.20 26.95 -25.85
CA ILE A 37 -17.00 28.39 -25.94
C ILE A 37 -17.92 28.94 -27.04
N LEU A 38 -18.75 29.91 -26.69
CA LEU A 38 -19.74 30.50 -27.59
C LEU A 38 -19.30 31.89 -28.08
N GLU A 39 -18.78 32.70 -27.16
CA GLU A 39 -18.40 34.10 -27.41
C GLU A 39 -17.08 34.41 -26.71
N THR A 40 -16.36 35.41 -27.23
CA THR A 40 -15.13 35.95 -26.64
C THR A 40 -15.23 37.47 -26.51
N TYR A 41 -14.63 37.99 -25.46
CA TYR A 41 -14.48 39.43 -25.20
C TYR A 41 -13.18 39.65 -24.44
N GLU A 42 -12.22 40.32 -25.09
CA GLU A 42 -10.86 40.52 -24.54
C GLU A 42 -10.27 39.19 -24.04
N ASP A 43 -9.94 39.09 -22.75
CA ASP A 43 -9.37 37.89 -22.14
C ASP A 43 -10.42 36.98 -21.48
N TRP A 44 -11.69 37.10 -21.87
CA TRP A 44 -12.80 36.31 -21.33
C TRP A 44 -13.52 35.53 -22.42
N TYR A 45 -13.84 34.29 -22.09
CA TYR A 45 -14.78 33.48 -22.84
C TYR A 45 -16.13 33.44 -22.16
N ARG A 46 -17.18 33.28 -22.96
CA ARG A 46 -18.53 32.98 -22.49
C ARG A 46 -18.96 31.65 -23.07
N GLY A 47 -19.48 30.78 -22.22
CA GLY A 47 -19.81 29.43 -22.62
C GLY A 47 -20.51 28.66 -21.53
N HIS A 48 -20.48 27.33 -21.65
CA HIS A 48 -20.96 26.42 -20.63
C HIS A 48 -20.09 25.18 -20.56
N ARG A 49 -20.18 24.45 -19.44
CA ARG A 49 -19.56 23.12 -19.34
C ARG A 49 -20.27 22.17 -20.28
N LEU A 50 -19.53 21.26 -20.91
CA LEU A 50 -20.10 20.34 -21.91
C LEU A 50 -21.17 19.43 -21.30
N ARG A 51 -20.96 18.99 -20.04
CA ARG A 51 -21.90 18.16 -19.26
C ARG A 51 -23.11 18.90 -18.69
N ARG A 52 -23.06 20.24 -18.59
CA ARG A 52 -24.11 21.07 -17.97
C ARG A 52 -24.43 22.27 -18.86
N LYS A 53 -25.22 22.03 -19.90
CA LYS A 53 -25.60 23.04 -20.91
C LYS A 53 -26.51 24.16 -20.38
N SER A 54 -27.24 23.89 -19.29
CA SER A 54 -28.22 24.83 -18.71
C SER A 54 -27.57 26.05 -18.06
N LYS A 55 -26.37 25.91 -17.49
CA LYS A 55 -25.65 27.00 -16.84
C LYS A 55 -24.59 27.58 -17.78
N LYS A 56 -24.86 28.79 -18.27
CA LYS A 56 -23.91 29.58 -19.05
C LYS A 56 -23.29 30.65 -18.16
N GLY A 57 -22.05 31.02 -18.46
CA GLY A 57 -21.38 32.13 -17.79
C GLY A 57 -20.04 32.45 -18.44
N ILE A 58 -19.38 33.47 -17.91
CA ILE A 58 -18.07 33.92 -18.38
C ILE A 58 -16.95 33.30 -17.55
N PHE A 59 -15.80 33.07 -18.18
CA PHE A 59 -14.60 32.53 -17.53
C PHE A 59 -13.34 33.05 -18.25
N PRO A 60 -12.20 33.19 -17.54
CA PRO A 60 -10.98 33.75 -18.13
C PRO A 60 -10.40 32.84 -19.22
N ALA A 61 -9.99 33.43 -20.34
CA ALA A 61 -9.39 32.71 -21.46
C ALA A 61 -8.06 32.04 -21.07
N CYS A 62 -7.26 32.67 -20.20
CA CYS A 62 -5.99 32.13 -19.72
C CYS A 62 -6.12 30.86 -18.84
N TYR A 63 -7.34 30.52 -18.43
CA TYR A 63 -7.62 29.29 -17.66
C TYR A 63 -8.00 28.13 -18.57
N ILE A 64 -8.10 28.35 -19.88
CA ILE A 64 -8.59 27.37 -20.86
C ILE A 64 -7.49 27.01 -21.84
N HIS A 65 -7.21 25.71 -21.94
CA HIS A 65 -6.44 25.14 -23.03
C HIS A 65 -7.40 24.75 -24.16
N LEU A 66 -7.27 25.41 -25.31
CA LEU A 66 -8.07 25.11 -26.49
C LEU A 66 -7.75 23.71 -27.03
N LYS A 67 -8.77 23.01 -27.50
CA LYS A 67 -8.63 21.69 -28.12
C LYS A 67 -9.37 21.67 -29.45
N GLU A 68 -8.93 20.81 -30.35
CA GLU A 68 -9.63 20.60 -31.61
C GLU A 68 -10.95 19.86 -31.38
N ALA A 69 -11.96 20.27 -32.14
CA ALA A 69 -13.27 19.66 -32.14
C ALA A 69 -13.95 19.92 -33.49
N THR A 70 -14.74 18.94 -33.94
CA THR A 70 -15.68 19.14 -35.04
C THR A 70 -16.94 19.80 -34.48
N VAL A 71 -17.50 20.71 -35.26
CA VAL A 71 -18.68 21.49 -34.87
C VAL A 71 -19.80 21.14 -35.82
N GLU A 72 -20.89 20.62 -35.27
CA GLU A 72 -22.11 20.29 -36.01
C GLU A 72 -23.23 21.27 -35.68
N GLY A 73 -24.06 21.59 -36.68
CA GLY A 73 -25.17 22.52 -36.56
C GLY A 73 -24.77 24.00 -36.74
N SER A 74 -25.74 24.90 -36.52
CA SER A 74 -25.50 26.35 -36.55
C SER A 74 -26.26 27.09 -35.45
N GLY A 75 -25.67 28.17 -34.93
CA GLY A 75 -26.30 29.05 -33.94
C GLY A 75 -26.56 28.37 -32.60
N GLN A 76 -27.80 28.40 -32.11
CA GLN A 76 -28.17 27.89 -30.77
C GLN A 76 -28.15 26.36 -30.65
N LYS A 77 -28.12 25.63 -31.77
CA LYS A 77 -28.05 24.15 -31.80
C LYS A 77 -26.64 23.62 -32.08
N GLU A 78 -25.63 24.49 -31.97
CA GLU A 78 -24.24 24.12 -32.17
C GLU A 78 -23.81 23.05 -31.15
N THR A 79 -23.31 21.92 -31.66
CA THR A 79 -22.75 20.82 -30.87
C THR A 79 -21.29 20.65 -31.20
N VAL A 80 -20.47 20.59 -30.16
CA VAL A 80 -19.03 20.44 -30.25
C VAL A 80 -18.66 19.01 -29.93
N ILE A 81 -18.07 18.33 -30.91
CA ILE A 81 -17.65 16.95 -30.84
C ILE A 81 -16.12 16.95 -30.77
N PRO A 82 -15.51 16.56 -29.63
CA PRO A 82 -14.06 16.49 -29.52
C PRO A 82 -13.48 15.54 -30.57
N THR A 83 -12.34 15.88 -31.16
CA THR A 83 -11.63 15.02 -32.13
C THR A 83 -10.93 13.82 -31.47
N GLU A 84 -10.92 13.75 -30.14
CA GLU A 84 -10.42 12.60 -29.39
C GLU A 84 -11.16 11.32 -29.78
N LEU A 85 -10.42 10.21 -29.85
CA LEU A 85 -10.96 8.88 -30.17
C LEU A 85 -12.23 8.60 -29.33
N PRO A 86 -13.33 8.10 -29.94
CA PRO A 86 -14.59 7.83 -29.22
C PRO A 86 -14.39 6.96 -27.96
N LEU A 87 -13.50 5.97 -28.05
CA LEU A 87 -13.16 5.12 -26.91
C LEU A 87 -12.56 5.90 -25.73
N VAL A 88 -11.75 6.93 -25.98
CA VAL A 88 -11.18 7.76 -24.90
C VAL A 88 -12.28 8.54 -24.19
N GLN A 89 -13.27 9.03 -24.94
CA GLN A 89 -14.43 9.71 -24.39
C GLN A 89 -15.25 8.76 -23.53
N GLU A 90 -15.48 7.55 -24.03
CA GLU A 90 -16.18 6.49 -23.33
C GLU A 90 -15.48 6.10 -22.02
N VAL A 91 -14.17 5.83 -22.03
CA VAL A 91 -13.41 5.56 -20.80
C VAL A 91 -13.57 6.71 -19.80
N THR A 92 -13.56 7.95 -20.28
CA THR A 92 -13.70 9.13 -19.43
C THR A 92 -15.09 9.21 -18.79
N THR A 93 -16.15 8.85 -19.51
CA THR A 93 -17.52 8.81 -18.95
C THR A 93 -17.69 7.65 -17.99
N THR A 94 -17.23 6.45 -18.35
CA THR A 94 -17.29 5.25 -17.50
C THR A 94 -16.59 5.48 -16.17
N LEU A 95 -15.36 6.03 -16.18
CA LEU A 95 -14.61 6.33 -14.96
C LEU A 95 -15.36 7.29 -14.04
N ARG A 96 -16.12 8.25 -14.58
CA ARG A 96 -16.89 9.20 -13.76
C ARG A 96 -18.10 8.56 -13.11
N GLU A 97 -18.78 7.66 -13.82
CA GLU A 97 -19.92 6.89 -13.30
C GLU A 97 -19.45 5.86 -12.26
N TRP A 98 -18.39 5.13 -12.56
CA TRP A 98 -17.78 4.20 -11.60
C TRP A 98 -17.25 4.93 -10.38
N ALA A 99 -16.67 6.13 -10.52
CA ALA A 99 -16.22 6.92 -9.37
C ALA A 99 -17.37 7.34 -8.44
N THR A 100 -18.60 7.54 -8.95
CA THR A 100 -19.77 7.77 -8.09
C THR A 100 -20.09 6.52 -7.27
N ILE A 101 -20.21 5.37 -7.94
CA ILE A 101 -20.54 4.10 -7.29
C ILE A 101 -19.44 3.67 -6.31
N TRP A 102 -18.17 3.86 -6.68
CA TRP A 102 -17.01 3.53 -5.87
C TRP A 102 -17.01 4.26 -4.53
N ARG A 103 -17.42 5.53 -4.48
CA ARG A 103 -17.61 6.27 -3.22
C ARG A 103 -18.75 5.69 -2.40
N ASP A 104 -19.86 5.30 -3.04
CA ASP A 104 -21.01 4.71 -2.35
C ASP A 104 -20.66 3.33 -1.77
N LEU A 105 -19.83 2.54 -2.46
CA LEU A 105 -19.30 1.26 -1.96
C LEU A 105 -18.45 1.43 -0.70
N TYR A 106 -17.66 2.51 -0.63
CA TYR A 106 -16.87 2.85 0.56
C TYR A 106 -17.78 3.20 1.74
N VAL A 107 -18.77 4.07 1.52
CA VAL A 107 -19.74 4.46 2.56
C VAL A 107 -20.57 3.25 3.03
N GLY A 108 -20.87 2.32 2.12
CA GLY A 108 -21.60 1.08 2.42
C GLY A 108 -20.74 -0.07 2.98
N ASP A 109 -19.46 0.17 3.30
CA ASP A 109 -18.48 -0.83 3.81
C ASP A 109 -18.38 -2.12 2.97
N LYS A 110 -18.63 -2.03 1.65
CA LYS A 110 -18.48 -3.15 0.70
C LYS A 110 -17.04 -3.26 0.20
N ARG A 111 -16.12 -3.64 1.08
CA ARG A 111 -14.65 -3.58 0.85
C ARG A 111 -14.16 -4.37 -0.37
N GLU A 112 -14.67 -5.58 -0.58
CA GLU A 112 -14.23 -6.42 -1.71
C GLU A 112 -14.59 -5.79 -3.06
N MET A 113 -15.82 -5.30 -3.18
CA MET A 113 -16.28 -4.62 -4.39
C MET A 113 -15.55 -3.29 -4.56
N PHE A 114 -15.32 -2.54 -3.48
CA PHE A 114 -14.56 -1.30 -3.51
C PHE A 114 -13.15 -1.50 -4.05
N ASN A 115 -12.42 -2.51 -3.57
CA ASN A 115 -11.07 -2.82 -4.04
C ASN A 115 -11.08 -3.30 -5.49
N SER A 116 -12.03 -4.17 -5.86
CA SER A 116 -12.16 -4.66 -7.24
C SER A 116 -12.40 -3.50 -8.21
N VAL A 117 -13.34 -2.60 -7.90
CA VAL A 117 -13.65 -1.44 -8.74
C VAL A 117 -12.48 -0.45 -8.80
N ARG A 118 -11.76 -0.22 -7.70
CA ARG A 118 -10.54 0.59 -7.67
C ARG A 118 -9.51 0.07 -8.67
N ASP A 119 -9.26 -1.23 -8.65
CA ASP A 119 -8.26 -1.84 -9.53
C ASP A 119 -8.68 -1.72 -10.99
N MET A 120 -9.97 -1.91 -11.31
CA MET A 120 -10.49 -1.65 -12.66
C MET A 120 -10.38 -0.18 -13.08
N ILE A 121 -10.59 0.77 -12.16
CA ILE A 121 -10.42 2.20 -12.41
C ILE A 121 -8.95 2.51 -12.77
N TYR A 122 -7.99 1.94 -12.04
CA TYR A 122 -6.57 2.15 -12.33
C TYR A 122 -6.16 1.55 -13.67
N ASP A 123 -6.60 0.33 -13.99
CA ASP A 123 -6.40 -0.28 -15.31
C ASP A 123 -6.89 0.66 -16.43
N LEU A 124 -8.12 1.17 -16.31
CA LEU A 124 -8.71 2.05 -17.33
C LEU A 124 -8.00 3.40 -17.45
N ILE A 125 -7.52 3.97 -16.35
CA ILE A 125 -6.72 5.21 -16.37
C ILE A 125 -5.40 4.97 -17.11
N GLU A 126 -4.73 3.86 -16.82
CA GLU A 126 -3.47 3.51 -17.46
C GLU A 126 -3.67 3.27 -18.96
N TRP A 127 -4.63 2.43 -19.34
CA TRP A 127 -4.90 2.13 -20.75
C TRP A 127 -5.37 3.37 -21.52
N ARG A 128 -6.13 4.28 -20.90
CA ARG A 128 -6.45 5.58 -21.50
C ARG A 128 -5.18 6.40 -21.77
N SER A 129 -4.23 6.39 -20.83
CA SER A 129 -2.93 7.07 -21.01
C SER A 129 -2.12 6.44 -22.15
N GLN A 130 -2.10 5.12 -22.26
CA GLN A 130 -1.42 4.39 -23.32
C GLN A 130 -2.05 4.63 -24.71
N ILE A 131 -3.38 4.69 -24.80
CA ILE A 131 -4.07 5.03 -26.06
C ILE A 131 -3.73 6.46 -26.50
N LEU A 132 -3.63 7.39 -25.54
CA LEU A 132 -3.32 8.80 -25.82
C LEU A 132 -1.84 9.09 -26.06
N SER A 133 -0.92 8.21 -25.63
CA SER A 133 0.51 8.44 -25.84
C SER A 133 0.90 8.37 -27.32
N GLY A 134 0.12 7.64 -28.14
CA GLY A 134 0.39 7.47 -29.56
C GLY A 134 1.67 6.68 -29.85
N THR A 135 2.24 6.00 -28.86
CA THR A 135 3.51 5.26 -28.97
C THR A 135 3.35 3.79 -29.31
N LEU A 136 2.11 3.28 -29.29
CA LEU A 136 1.83 1.86 -29.52
C LEU A 136 1.75 1.53 -31.02
N PRO A 137 2.31 0.38 -31.45
CA PRO A 137 2.04 -0.20 -32.76
C PRO A 137 0.53 -0.40 -33.01
N GLN A 138 0.13 -0.45 -34.29
CA GLN A 138 -1.28 -0.57 -34.67
C GLN A 138 -1.94 -1.85 -34.15
N ASP A 139 -1.22 -2.96 -34.15
CA ASP A 139 -1.72 -4.26 -33.68
C ASP A 139 -1.94 -4.24 -32.16
N GLU A 140 -0.95 -3.76 -31.40
CA GLU A 140 -1.06 -3.58 -29.94
C GLU A 140 -2.16 -2.58 -29.56
N LEU A 141 -2.33 -1.50 -30.33
CA LEU A 141 -3.40 -0.54 -30.13
C LEU A 141 -4.78 -1.18 -30.34
N THR A 142 -4.91 -2.07 -31.32
CA THR A 142 -6.17 -2.76 -31.61
C THR A 142 -6.52 -3.74 -30.49
N GLU A 143 -5.54 -4.51 -30.02
CA GLU A 143 -5.72 -5.40 -28.87
C GLU A 143 -6.05 -4.62 -27.58
N LEU A 144 -5.36 -3.50 -27.34
CA LEU A 144 -5.62 -2.63 -26.19
C LEU A 144 -7.04 -2.05 -26.24
N LYS A 145 -7.52 -1.63 -27.41
CA LYS A 145 -8.90 -1.15 -27.59
C LYS A 145 -9.92 -2.23 -27.20
N GLN A 146 -9.74 -3.46 -27.67
CA GLN A 146 -10.61 -4.59 -27.33
C GLN A 146 -10.55 -4.94 -25.83
N ARG A 147 -9.35 -4.85 -25.22
CA ARG A 147 -9.17 -5.09 -23.80
C ARG A 147 -9.88 -4.03 -22.94
N VAL A 148 -9.80 -2.76 -23.35
CA VAL A 148 -10.46 -1.63 -22.69
C VAL A 148 -11.97 -1.80 -22.74
N THR A 149 -12.54 -2.04 -23.92
CA THR A 149 -13.99 -2.22 -24.09
C THR A 149 -14.51 -3.42 -23.29
N SER A 150 -13.82 -4.55 -23.38
CA SER A 150 -14.16 -5.76 -22.60
C SER A 150 -14.16 -5.52 -21.09
N LYS A 151 -13.24 -4.69 -20.59
CA LYS A 151 -13.15 -4.34 -19.17
C LYS A 151 -14.27 -3.39 -18.75
N ILE A 152 -14.62 -2.41 -19.60
CA ILE A 152 -15.77 -1.53 -19.38
C ILE A 152 -17.05 -2.36 -19.28
N ASP A 153 -17.28 -3.25 -20.25
CA ASP A 153 -18.49 -4.05 -20.31
C ASP A 153 -18.59 -5.02 -19.12
N TYR A 154 -17.46 -5.65 -18.75
CA TYR A 154 -17.33 -6.45 -17.53
C TYR A 154 -17.67 -5.64 -16.28
N GLY A 155 -17.07 -4.46 -16.12
CA GLY A 155 -17.26 -3.63 -14.93
C GLY A 155 -18.66 -3.05 -14.83
N ASN A 156 -19.29 -2.69 -15.96
CA ASN A 156 -20.68 -2.27 -16.01
C ASN A 156 -21.59 -3.39 -15.53
N LYS A 157 -21.42 -4.61 -16.04
CA LYS A 157 -22.19 -5.77 -15.56
C LYS A 157 -21.93 -6.07 -14.08
N TYR A 158 -20.67 -5.98 -13.64
CA TYR A 158 -20.27 -6.20 -12.25
C TYR A 158 -20.89 -5.16 -11.28
N LEU A 159 -21.10 -3.94 -11.77
CA LEU A 159 -21.70 -2.82 -11.02
C LEU A 159 -23.21 -2.67 -11.23
N ASP A 160 -23.84 -3.59 -11.98
CA ASP A 160 -25.27 -3.56 -12.32
C ASP A 160 -25.69 -2.31 -13.11
N LEU A 161 -24.86 -1.93 -14.07
CA LEU A 161 -25.08 -0.85 -15.03
C LEU A 161 -25.49 -1.40 -16.41
N ASP A 162 -26.01 -0.52 -17.26
CA ASP A 162 -26.40 -0.84 -18.63
C ASP A 162 -25.20 -1.38 -19.44
N LEU A 163 -25.43 -2.49 -20.14
CA LEU A 163 -24.44 -3.14 -21.00
C LEU A 163 -24.49 -2.55 -22.41
N VAL A 164 -23.32 -2.19 -22.93
CA VAL A 164 -23.17 -1.75 -24.32
C VAL A 164 -22.82 -2.95 -25.19
N VAL A 165 -23.58 -3.17 -26.26
CA VAL A 165 -23.34 -4.30 -27.17
C VAL A 165 -22.38 -3.86 -28.28
N ARG A 166 -21.33 -4.65 -28.50
CA ARG A 166 -20.25 -4.34 -29.45
C ARG A 166 -20.12 -5.39 -30.55
N ASP A 167 -19.54 -4.97 -31.66
CA ASP A 167 -19.09 -5.87 -32.71
C ASP A 167 -17.73 -6.54 -32.36
N LYS A 168 -17.22 -7.36 -33.28
CA LYS A 168 -15.94 -8.08 -33.11
C LYS A 168 -14.72 -7.15 -33.04
N ASP A 169 -14.86 -5.93 -33.56
CA ASP A 169 -13.82 -4.93 -33.62
C ASP A 169 -13.87 -4.00 -32.38
N GLY A 170 -14.85 -4.20 -31.50
CA GLY A 170 -15.04 -3.44 -30.26
C GLY A 170 -15.82 -2.13 -30.45
N ASN A 171 -16.42 -1.91 -31.62
CA ASN A 171 -17.27 -0.75 -31.85
C ASN A 171 -18.68 -1.01 -31.34
N ILE A 172 -19.35 0.06 -30.91
CA ILE A 172 -20.74 -0.01 -30.45
C ILE A 172 -21.65 -0.34 -31.63
N LEU A 173 -22.53 -1.33 -31.47
CA LEU A 173 -23.52 -1.68 -32.49
C LEU A 173 -24.56 -0.56 -32.61
N ASP A 174 -24.74 -0.07 -33.84
CA ASP A 174 -25.78 0.92 -34.15
C ASP A 174 -27.17 0.26 -34.17
N PRO A 175 -28.12 0.66 -33.30
CA PRO A 175 -29.48 0.14 -33.30
C PRO A 175 -30.28 0.48 -34.57
N GLU A 176 -29.92 1.54 -35.30
CA GLU A 176 -30.60 1.92 -36.55
C GLU A 176 -30.17 1.05 -37.74
N LEU A 177 -28.94 0.53 -37.70
CA LEU A 177 -28.38 -0.34 -38.75
C LEU A 177 -28.57 -1.83 -38.43
N THR A 178 -28.69 -2.18 -37.14
CA THR A 178 -28.79 -3.56 -36.67
C THR A 178 -30.23 -3.97 -36.42
N SER A 179 -30.68 -5.08 -37.01
CA SER A 179 -32.01 -5.65 -36.71
C SER A 179 -32.19 -5.88 -35.21
N THR A 180 -33.37 -5.55 -34.68
CA THR A 180 -33.74 -5.70 -33.26
C THR A 180 -33.50 -7.12 -32.74
N ILE A 181 -33.75 -8.14 -33.57
CA ILE A 181 -33.55 -9.55 -33.19
C ILE A 181 -32.05 -9.86 -33.06
N SER A 182 -31.22 -9.35 -33.99
CA SER A 182 -29.77 -9.52 -33.96
C SER A 182 -29.16 -8.80 -32.76
N LEU A 183 -29.63 -7.59 -32.48
CA LEU A 183 -29.20 -6.80 -31.32
C LEU A 183 -29.53 -7.50 -30.00
N PHE A 184 -30.75 -8.05 -29.88
CA PHE A 184 -31.16 -8.83 -28.71
C PHE A 184 -30.28 -10.07 -28.50
N ARG A 185 -30.02 -10.84 -29.57
CA ARG A 185 -29.13 -12.02 -29.48
C ARG A 185 -27.71 -11.66 -29.11
N ALA A 186 -27.20 -10.55 -29.64
CA ALA A 186 -25.86 -10.06 -29.32
C ALA A 186 -25.78 -9.62 -27.85
N HIS A 187 -26.81 -8.95 -27.34
CA HIS A 187 -26.93 -8.60 -25.92
C HIS A 187 -26.98 -9.83 -25.01
N GLU A 188 -27.83 -10.82 -25.35
CA GLU A 188 -27.95 -12.08 -24.59
C GLU A 188 -26.62 -12.84 -24.55
N ALA A 189 -25.94 -12.94 -25.68
CA ALA A 189 -24.63 -13.59 -25.78
C ALA A 189 -23.56 -12.85 -24.96
N ALA A 190 -23.48 -11.52 -25.07
CA ALA A 190 -22.52 -10.71 -24.32
C ALA A 190 -22.77 -10.79 -22.81
N SER A 191 -24.03 -10.66 -22.37
CA SER A 191 -24.39 -10.76 -20.95
C SER A 191 -24.01 -12.14 -20.38
N LYS A 192 -24.31 -13.22 -21.10
CA LYS A 192 -23.98 -14.58 -20.66
C LYS A 192 -22.47 -14.80 -20.55
N GLN A 193 -21.70 -14.38 -21.56
CA GLN A 193 -20.24 -14.51 -21.55
C GLN A 193 -19.61 -13.77 -20.37
N ILE A 194 -20.11 -12.58 -20.04
CA ILE A 194 -19.60 -11.79 -18.91
C ILE A 194 -20.01 -12.44 -17.58
N GLU A 195 -21.23 -12.97 -17.45
CA GLU A 195 -21.68 -13.69 -16.26
C GLU A 195 -20.86 -14.94 -15.99
N ASP A 196 -20.62 -15.76 -17.02
CA ASP A 196 -19.79 -16.96 -16.92
C ASP A 196 -18.38 -16.59 -16.43
N ARG A 197 -17.78 -15.52 -16.98
CA ARG A 197 -16.46 -15.02 -16.55
C ARG A 197 -16.45 -14.52 -15.10
N ILE A 198 -17.48 -13.79 -14.66
CA ILE A 198 -17.61 -13.33 -13.27
C ILE A 198 -17.68 -14.53 -12.32
N GLN A 199 -18.42 -15.57 -12.70
CA GLN A 199 -18.57 -16.78 -11.89
C GLN A 199 -17.26 -17.58 -11.83
N GLU A 200 -16.54 -17.68 -12.95
CA GLU A 200 -15.20 -18.27 -13.00
C GLU A 200 -14.24 -17.54 -12.07
N GLU A 201 -14.15 -16.22 -12.13
CA GLU A 201 -13.26 -15.43 -11.26
C GLU A 201 -13.62 -15.57 -9.77
N LYS A 202 -14.91 -15.61 -9.43
CA LYS A 202 -15.36 -15.87 -8.05
C LYS A 202 -14.94 -17.27 -7.58
N SER A 203 -15.12 -18.28 -8.42
CA SER A 203 -14.75 -19.66 -8.09
C SER A 203 -13.23 -19.86 -8.01
N GLN A 204 -12.44 -19.15 -8.83
CA GLN A 204 -10.99 -19.16 -8.77
C GLN A 204 -10.47 -18.51 -7.49
N LYS A 205 -11.01 -17.36 -7.07
CA LYS A 205 -10.63 -16.74 -5.79
C LYS A 205 -10.93 -17.66 -4.60
N GLN A 206 -12.13 -18.27 -4.58
CA GLN A 206 -12.47 -19.27 -3.57
C GLN A 206 -11.53 -20.48 -3.61
N ASN A 207 -11.20 -20.99 -4.80
CA ASN A 207 -10.26 -22.10 -4.95
C ASN A 207 -8.82 -21.71 -4.58
N ILE A 208 -8.40 -20.46 -4.77
CA ILE A 208 -7.09 -19.97 -4.30
C ILE A 208 -7.07 -19.92 -2.78
N ASP A 209 -8.15 -19.51 -2.11
CA ASP A 209 -8.23 -19.54 -0.65
C ASP A 209 -8.24 -20.97 -0.11
N LEU A 210 -8.99 -21.88 -0.74
CA LEU A 210 -8.99 -23.32 -0.44
C LEU A 210 -7.63 -23.98 -0.73
N THR A 211 -6.98 -23.60 -1.83
CA THR A 211 -5.64 -24.11 -2.22
C THR A 211 -4.55 -23.50 -1.35
N ARG A 212 -4.68 -22.24 -0.92
CA ARG A 212 -3.81 -21.62 0.08
C ARG A 212 -3.95 -22.39 1.39
N GLN A 213 -5.16 -22.59 1.90
CA GLN A 213 -5.41 -23.41 3.10
C GLN A 213 -4.88 -24.84 2.97
N ALA A 214 -5.05 -25.48 1.80
CA ALA A 214 -4.52 -26.82 1.54
C ALA A 214 -2.98 -26.86 1.41
N LYS A 215 -2.35 -25.81 0.87
CA LYS A 215 -0.89 -25.62 0.83
C LYS A 215 -0.32 -25.30 2.21
N PHE A 216 -1.06 -24.54 3.04
CA PHE A 216 -0.75 -24.33 4.45
C PHE A 216 -0.82 -25.66 5.23
N ALA A 217 -1.69 -26.59 4.85
CA ALA A 217 -1.75 -27.91 5.47
C ALA A 217 -0.66 -28.89 4.98
N SER A 218 -0.06 -28.68 3.81
CA SER A 218 0.87 -29.64 3.17
C SER A 218 2.34 -29.22 3.13
N THR A 219 2.66 -27.98 3.47
CA THR A 219 4.05 -27.48 3.44
C THR A 219 4.72 -27.68 4.81
N PRO A 220 5.85 -28.38 4.91
CA PRO A 220 6.48 -28.71 6.21
C PRO A 220 7.26 -27.54 6.84
N ALA A 221 7.46 -26.44 6.11
CA ALA A 221 8.22 -25.26 6.53
C ALA A 221 7.50 -23.96 6.16
N PHE A 222 7.52 -23.01 7.08
CA PHE A 222 6.92 -21.68 6.94
C PHE A 222 7.96 -20.60 7.24
N ALA A 223 7.72 -19.40 6.71
CA ALA A 223 8.50 -18.24 7.06
C ALA A 223 7.62 -17.06 7.47
N LEU A 224 8.06 -16.32 8.47
CA LEU A 224 7.42 -15.08 8.90
C LEU A 224 8.23 -13.88 8.39
N PHE A 225 7.63 -13.13 7.47
CA PHE A 225 8.16 -11.87 6.97
C PHE A 225 7.72 -10.72 7.88
N VAL A 226 8.67 -9.93 8.35
CA VAL A 226 8.45 -8.82 9.28
C VAL A 226 9.06 -7.55 8.70
N THR A 227 8.30 -6.45 8.68
CA THR A 227 8.83 -5.12 8.35
C THR A 227 8.61 -4.16 9.51
N LEU A 228 9.71 -3.61 10.02
CA LEU A 228 9.69 -2.54 11.02
C LEU A 228 9.42 -1.20 10.32
N LYS A 229 8.28 -0.58 10.60
CA LYS A 229 7.87 0.70 9.98
C LYS A 229 8.37 1.90 10.77
N ASN A 230 8.26 1.85 12.11
CA ASN A 230 8.63 2.98 12.97
C ASN A 230 8.89 2.54 14.42
N VAL A 231 9.74 3.28 15.12
CA VAL A 231 10.01 3.11 16.57
C VAL A 231 9.66 4.41 17.28
N VAL A 232 8.58 4.40 18.06
CA VAL A 232 8.01 5.58 18.75
C VAL A 232 8.46 5.57 20.22
N CYS A 233 9.77 5.46 20.47
CA CYS A 233 10.34 5.42 21.82
C CYS A 233 11.26 6.63 22.03
N LYS A 234 11.18 7.29 23.20
CA LYS A 234 12.06 8.42 23.57
C LYS A 234 13.41 7.89 24.08
N ILE A 235 14.22 7.32 23.17
CA ILE A 235 15.49 6.67 23.52
C ILE A 235 16.58 7.71 23.85
N GLY A 236 16.67 8.79 23.07
CA GLY A 236 17.62 9.89 23.29
C GLY A 236 19.09 9.62 22.93
N GLU A 237 19.44 8.38 22.59
CA GLU A 237 20.75 7.93 22.10
C GLU A 237 20.57 6.92 20.96
N ASP A 238 21.69 6.46 20.38
CA ASP A 238 21.69 5.35 19.44
C ASP A 238 21.21 4.08 20.15
N ALA A 239 20.54 3.20 19.42
CA ALA A 239 19.99 1.96 19.95
C ALA A 239 20.08 0.82 18.96
N GLU A 240 20.01 -0.38 19.51
CA GLU A 240 19.94 -1.64 18.80
C GLU A 240 18.59 -2.27 19.12
N VAL A 241 17.82 -2.59 18.07
CA VAL A 241 16.53 -3.28 18.18
C VAL A 241 16.74 -4.71 17.71
N LEU A 242 16.62 -5.65 18.64
CA LEU A 242 16.73 -7.09 18.40
C LEU A 242 15.32 -7.65 18.24
N MET A 243 15.02 -8.28 17.11
CA MET A 243 13.72 -8.89 16.81
C MET A 243 13.84 -10.41 16.78
N SER A 244 12.95 -11.11 17.47
CA SER A 244 12.99 -12.58 17.62
C SER A 244 11.62 -13.18 17.93
N LEU A 245 11.44 -14.45 17.60
CA LEU A 245 10.29 -15.26 18.02
C LEU A 245 10.59 -15.97 19.34
N TYR A 246 9.62 -15.93 20.25
CA TYR A 246 9.71 -16.46 21.61
C TYR A 246 8.53 -17.37 21.91
N ASP A 247 8.81 -18.53 22.49
CA ASP A 247 7.82 -19.43 23.07
C ASP A 247 7.63 -19.08 24.55
N PRO A 248 6.46 -18.55 24.96
CA PRO A 248 6.17 -18.27 26.36
C PRO A 248 6.02 -19.50 27.25
N VAL A 249 5.66 -20.65 26.69
CA VAL A 249 5.41 -21.91 27.43
C VAL A 249 6.74 -22.55 27.80
N GLU A 250 7.66 -22.66 26.84
CA GLU A 250 9.02 -23.17 27.07
C GLU A 250 9.99 -22.11 27.61
N SER A 251 9.57 -20.84 27.63
CA SER A 251 10.41 -19.68 27.98
C SER A 251 11.72 -19.61 27.18
N LYS A 252 11.65 -19.93 25.89
CA LYS A 252 12.82 -20.06 25.00
C LYS A 252 12.59 -19.32 23.69
N PHE A 253 13.67 -18.74 23.14
CA PHE A 253 13.64 -18.18 21.79
C PHE A 253 13.62 -19.29 20.73
N ILE A 254 12.69 -19.17 19.79
CA ILE A 254 12.50 -20.08 18.65
C ILE A 254 13.45 -19.67 17.51
N SER A 255 13.63 -18.36 17.30
CA SER A 255 14.47 -17.82 16.22
C SER A 255 15.70 -17.10 16.75
N GLU A 256 16.69 -16.92 15.87
CA GLU A 256 17.80 -16.00 16.11
C GLU A 256 17.35 -14.54 16.19
N ASN A 257 18.21 -13.69 16.77
CA ASN A 257 17.96 -12.26 16.90
C ASN A 257 18.33 -11.51 15.63
N TYR A 258 17.35 -10.85 15.01
CA TYR A 258 17.62 -9.90 13.94
C TYR A 258 17.93 -8.51 14.51
N LEU A 259 19.11 -7.97 14.19
CA LEU A 259 19.61 -6.70 14.69
C LEU A 259 19.31 -5.55 13.72
N VAL A 260 18.55 -4.56 14.19
CA VAL A 260 18.35 -3.27 13.51
C VAL A 260 19.05 -2.17 14.31
N LYS A 261 19.95 -1.42 13.67
CA LYS A 261 20.57 -0.25 14.28
C LYS A 261 19.68 0.98 14.12
N TRP A 262 19.43 1.69 15.22
CA TRP A 262 18.57 2.85 15.30
C TRP A 262 19.34 4.07 15.80
N SER A 263 19.27 5.19 15.10
CA SER A 263 20.05 6.39 15.45
C SER A 263 19.33 7.36 16.39
N SER A 264 20.11 8.08 17.19
CA SER A 264 19.69 9.09 18.17
C SER A 264 18.91 10.27 17.59
N SER A 265 19.07 10.59 16.30
CA SER A 265 18.35 11.70 15.64
C SER A 265 16.93 11.35 15.19
N GLY A 266 16.47 10.11 15.43
CA GLY A 266 15.32 9.58 14.70
C GLY A 266 15.65 9.39 13.21
N LEU A 267 14.67 8.86 12.46
CA LEU A 267 14.70 8.40 11.07
C LEU A 267 16.03 8.55 10.30
N VAL A 268 16.54 7.39 9.91
CA VAL A 268 17.84 7.08 9.29
C VAL A 268 18.27 8.10 8.22
N LYS A 269 19.46 8.68 8.36
CA LYS A 269 20.06 9.65 7.42
C LYS A 269 20.62 9.03 6.14
N ASP A 270 20.74 7.70 6.07
CA ASP A 270 21.25 6.97 4.92
C ASP A 270 20.13 6.21 4.19
N ILE A 271 19.94 6.55 2.91
CA ILE A 271 18.95 5.93 2.01
C ILE A 271 19.21 4.42 1.83
N ASP A 272 20.47 3.99 1.94
CA ASP A 272 20.88 2.59 1.81
C ASP A 272 20.45 1.69 2.98
N GLN A 273 20.15 2.27 4.15
CA GLN A 273 19.78 1.52 5.36
C GLN A 273 18.26 1.28 5.50
N LEU A 274 17.42 1.83 4.61
CA LEU A 274 15.97 1.53 4.56
C LEU A 274 15.70 0.04 4.26
N HIS A 275 16.67 -0.66 3.67
CA HIS A 275 16.58 -2.09 3.42
C HIS A 275 16.78 -2.97 4.67
N ASN A 276 17.39 -2.45 5.75
CA ASN A 276 17.62 -3.16 7.02
C ASN A 276 16.41 -3.19 7.97
N LEU A 277 15.22 -2.83 7.48
CA LEU A 277 13.99 -2.85 8.28
C LEU A 277 13.12 -4.09 7.98
N ARG A 278 13.56 -4.98 7.09
CA ARG A 278 12.83 -6.17 6.65
C ARG A 278 13.58 -7.43 7.07
N ALA A 279 12.91 -8.31 7.79
CA ALA A 279 13.44 -9.59 8.26
C ALA A 279 12.55 -10.74 7.81
N VAL A 280 13.16 -11.87 7.47
CA VAL A 280 12.44 -13.13 7.26
C VAL A 280 12.96 -14.16 8.25
N PHE A 281 12.08 -14.58 9.15
CA PHE A 281 12.30 -15.72 10.03
C PHE A 281 11.87 -16.97 9.28
N THR A 282 12.82 -17.76 8.80
CA THR A 282 12.58 -19.03 8.09
C THR A 282 12.59 -20.19 9.08
N ASP A 283 12.35 -21.40 8.57
CA ASP A 283 12.47 -22.67 9.29
C ASP A 283 11.44 -22.88 10.41
N LEU A 284 10.28 -22.22 10.33
CA LEU A 284 9.16 -22.55 11.22
C LEU A 284 8.56 -23.88 10.77
N GLY A 285 8.79 -24.93 11.55
CA GLY A 285 8.32 -26.28 11.22
C GLY A 285 6.84 -26.50 11.54
N SER A 286 6.33 -27.67 11.16
CA SER A 286 4.98 -28.10 11.55
C SER A 286 4.81 -28.28 13.07
N GLU A 287 5.89 -28.48 13.82
CA GLU A 287 5.89 -28.51 15.29
C GLU A 287 5.74 -27.11 15.89
N ASP A 288 6.36 -26.09 15.28
CA ASP A 288 6.19 -24.70 15.72
C ASP A 288 4.77 -24.20 15.45
N LEU A 289 4.16 -24.61 14.33
CA LEU A 289 2.76 -24.28 14.02
C LEU A 289 1.74 -24.89 15.00
N LYS A 290 2.09 -25.99 15.68
CA LYS A 290 1.24 -26.65 16.68
C LYS A 290 1.41 -26.08 18.08
N ARG A 291 2.37 -25.17 18.30
CA ARG A 291 2.58 -24.55 19.62
C ARG A 291 1.33 -23.76 20.01
N GLU A 292 0.98 -23.85 21.30
CA GLU A 292 -0.21 -23.19 21.84
C GLU A 292 -0.10 -21.66 21.75
N LYS A 293 1.12 -21.12 21.82
CA LYS A 293 1.37 -19.67 21.78
C LYS A 293 2.75 -19.33 21.22
N ILE A 294 2.81 -18.36 20.31
CA ILE A 294 4.06 -17.77 19.80
C ILE A 294 4.00 -16.25 19.99
N SER A 295 5.03 -15.70 20.60
CA SER A 295 5.17 -14.25 20.81
C SER A 295 6.31 -13.67 19.99
N PHE A 296 6.05 -12.56 19.33
CA PHE A 296 7.08 -11.75 18.69
C PHE A 296 7.63 -10.74 19.68
N VAL A 297 8.95 -10.75 19.88
CA VAL A 297 9.64 -9.96 20.89
C VAL A 297 10.62 -9.02 20.22
N CYS A 298 10.56 -7.75 20.60
CA CYS A 298 11.54 -6.72 20.27
C CYS A 298 12.25 -6.27 21.54
N GLN A 299 13.56 -6.53 21.64
CA GLN A 299 14.39 -6.03 22.72
C GLN A 299 15.11 -4.76 22.25
N ILE A 300 15.00 -3.68 23.02
CA ILE A 300 15.69 -2.42 22.71
C ILE A 300 16.86 -2.28 23.67
N VAL A 301 18.06 -2.14 23.10
CA VAL A 301 19.31 -1.93 23.83
C VAL A 301 19.84 -0.55 23.44
N ARG A 302 19.96 0.35 24.41
CA ARG A 302 20.52 1.70 24.19
C ARG A 302 22.04 1.61 24.17
N VAL A 303 22.66 2.17 23.15
CA VAL A 303 24.11 2.18 22.94
C VAL A 303 24.63 3.61 23.08
N GLY A 304 25.43 3.84 24.11
CA GLY A 304 25.90 5.21 24.37
C GLY A 304 26.83 5.32 25.56
N ARG A 305 26.73 6.44 26.27
CA ARG A 305 27.64 6.79 27.37
C ARG A 305 27.05 6.34 28.69
N MET A 306 27.89 5.89 29.62
CA MET A 306 27.46 5.62 30.99
C MET A 306 26.95 6.92 31.63
N GLU A 307 25.69 6.95 32.08
CA GLU A 307 25.18 8.07 32.88
C GLU A 307 25.56 7.79 34.34
N LEU A 308 26.69 8.34 34.79
CA LEU A 308 26.97 8.51 36.21
C LEU A 308 26.24 9.77 36.66
N ARG A 309 25.66 9.77 37.87
CA ARG A 309 24.91 10.91 38.43
C ARG A 309 25.74 12.21 38.60
N ASP A 310 27.03 12.22 38.24
CA ASP A 310 27.92 13.37 38.37
C ASP A 310 28.35 13.94 37.01
N ASN A 311 27.95 15.20 36.79
CA ASN A 311 27.95 15.92 35.51
C ASN A 311 29.33 16.35 34.95
N ASN A 312 30.47 15.84 35.43
CA ASN A 312 31.77 16.47 35.12
C ASN A 312 32.92 15.60 34.57
N THR A 313 32.73 14.33 34.22
CA THR A 313 33.78 13.53 33.55
C THR A 313 33.47 13.29 32.07
N LYS A 314 33.62 14.34 31.26
CA LYS A 314 33.57 14.22 29.79
C LYS A 314 34.80 13.44 29.30
N LYS A 315 34.58 12.22 28.78
CA LYS A 315 35.37 11.48 27.74
C LYS A 315 35.99 10.11 28.11
N LEU A 316 35.33 9.21 28.84
CA LEU A 316 35.91 7.86 29.03
C LEU A 316 35.03 6.65 28.69
N THR A 317 33.72 6.80 28.49
CA THR A 317 32.85 5.66 28.13
C THR A 317 32.02 5.96 26.89
N SER A 318 32.24 5.21 25.81
CA SER A 318 31.42 5.23 24.59
C SER A 318 31.21 3.81 24.10
N GLY A 319 30.03 3.52 23.53
CA GLY A 319 29.71 2.19 22.98
C GLY A 319 29.19 1.18 24.02
N LEU A 320 28.79 1.63 25.21
CA LEU A 320 28.20 0.74 26.22
C LEU A 320 26.77 0.39 25.84
N ARG A 321 26.49 -0.90 25.79
CA ARG A 321 25.17 -1.49 25.50
C ARG A 321 24.42 -1.68 26.82
N ARG A 322 23.22 -1.09 26.93
CA ARG A 322 22.39 -1.14 28.15
C ARG A 322 20.95 -1.49 27.78
N PRO A 323 20.31 -2.44 28.48
CA PRO A 323 18.91 -2.78 28.22
C PRO A 323 18.01 -1.57 28.47
N PHE A 324 17.21 -1.19 27.48
CA PHE A 324 16.30 -0.05 27.55
C PHE A 324 14.86 -0.49 27.80
N GLY A 325 14.44 -1.57 27.15
CA GLY A 325 13.12 -2.18 27.38
C GLY A 325 12.78 -3.23 26.35
N VAL A 326 11.56 -3.74 26.46
CA VAL A 326 11.04 -4.84 25.65
C VAL A 326 9.65 -4.48 25.15
N ALA A 327 9.35 -4.86 23.91
CA ALA A 327 8.03 -4.84 23.33
C ALA A 327 7.66 -6.28 22.90
N VAL A 328 6.46 -6.74 23.26
CA VAL A 328 6.02 -8.12 22.99
C VAL A 328 4.62 -8.11 22.40
N MET A 329 4.39 -8.92 21.38
CA MET A 329 3.09 -9.12 20.73
C MET A 329 2.80 -10.61 20.55
N ASP A 330 1.56 -11.02 20.80
CA ASP A 330 1.09 -12.35 20.43
C ASP A 330 0.84 -12.41 18.92
N VAL A 331 1.51 -13.36 18.24
CA VAL A 331 1.43 -13.53 16.78
C VAL A 331 0.84 -14.89 16.40
N THR A 332 0.29 -15.63 17.37
CA THR A 332 -0.26 -16.98 17.17
C THR A 332 -1.36 -17.01 16.11
N ASP A 333 -2.27 -16.04 16.10
CA ASP A 333 -3.36 -15.97 15.12
C ASP A 333 -2.87 -15.64 13.69
N ILE A 334 -1.74 -14.92 13.58
CA ILE A 334 -1.11 -14.57 12.30
C ILE A 334 -0.36 -15.80 11.75
N ILE A 335 0.36 -16.53 12.62
CA ILE A 335 1.11 -17.73 12.25
C ILE A 335 0.17 -18.90 11.94
N THR A 336 -0.99 -19.00 12.60
CA THR A 336 -2.00 -20.03 12.32
C THR A 336 -2.92 -19.66 11.14
N GLY A 337 -2.72 -18.51 10.49
CA GLY A 337 -3.47 -18.09 9.31
C GLY A 337 -4.93 -17.71 9.57
N LYS A 338 -5.30 -17.43 10.83
CA LYS A 338 -6.66 -16.98 11.20
C LYS A 338 -6.90 -15.49 10.93
N MET A 339 -5.83 -14.73 10.72
CA MET A 339 -5.86 -13.30 10.38
C MET A 339 -5.12 -13.07 9.06
N ASP A 340 -5.84 -12.61 8.02
CA ASP A 340 -5.28 -12.33 6.68
C ASP A 340 -5.54 -10.87 6.27
N ASP A 341 -4.82 -9.95 6.90
CA ASP A 341 -4.82 -8.53 6.52
C ASP A 341 -3.38 -8.12 6.20
N GLU A 342 -2.99 -8.32 4.93
CA GLU A 342 -1.60 -8.28 4.44
C GLU A 342 -0.88 -6.93 4.68
N ASP A 343 -1.63 -5.84 4.86
CA ASP A 343 -1.10 -4.48 5.04
C ASP A 343 -1.38 -3.88 6.42
N LYS A 344 -1.94 -4.66 7.35
CA LYS A 344 -2.29 -4.15 8.67
C LYS A 344 -1.04 -3.79 9.47
N GLN A 345 -0.99 -2.52 9.91
CA GLN A 345 0.05 -2.07 10.83
C GLN A 345 -0.30 -2.46 12.26
N HIS A 346 0.59 -3.19 12.91
CA HIS A 346 0.47 -3.60 14.29
C HIS A 346 1.31 -2.68 15.18
N PHE A 347 0.69 -2.13 16.23
CA PHE A 347 1.37 -1.37 17.25
C PHE A 347 1.73 -2.29 18.42
N ILE A 348 3.03 -2.44 18.69
CA ILE A 348 3.54 -3.24 19.81
C ILE A 348 3.90 -2.30 20.96
N PRO A 349 3.21 -2.39 22.11
CA PRO A 349 3.46 -1.52 23.25
C PRO A 349 4.85 -1.76 23.84
N PHE A 350 5.57 -0.67 24.14
CA PHE A 350 6.90 -0.73 24.74
C PHE A 350 6.82 -0.71 26.27
N GLN A 351 7.54 -1.62 26.92
CA GLN A 351 7.72 -1.67 28.36
C GLN A 351 9.19 -1.36 28.72
N PRO A 352 9.48 -0.24 29.41
CA PRO A 352 10.82 0.07 29.88
C PRO A 352 11.26 -0.88 30.99
N VAL A 353 12.57 -1.17 31.05
CA VAL A 353 13.20 -1.86 32.18
C VAL A 353 13.32 -0.87 33.35
N ALA A 354 12.61 -1.13 34.45
CA ALA A 354 12.41 -0.15 35.52
C ALA A 354 13.34 -0.32 36.74
N GLY A 355 14.12 -1.41 36.82
CA GLY A 355 14.97 -1.70 37.98
C GLY A 355 16.35 -2.28 37.61
N GLU A 356 17.34 -2.05 38.48
CA GLU A 356 18.74 -2.50 38.31
C GLU A 356 18.92 -4.03 38.33
N ASN A 357 17.89 -4.78 38.76
CA ASN A 357 17.88 -6.25 38.85
C ASN A 357 16.87 -6.91 37.89
N ASP A 358 16.19 -6.15 37.02
CA ASP A 358 15.21 -6.71 36.07
C ASP A 358 15.91 -7.08 34.74
N PHE A 359 16.11 -8.37 34.52
CA PHE A 359 16.64 -8.89 33.25
C PHE A 359 15.60 -8.78 32.13
N LEU A 360 16.04 -8.64 30.88
CA LEU A 360 15.14 -8.55 29.70
C LEU A 360 14.17 -9.74 29.63
N GLN A 361 14.64 -10.95 29.95
CA GLN A 361 13.79 -12.15 30.02
C GLN A 361 12.69 -12.05 31.08
N THR A 362 12.99 -11.50 32.26
CA THR A 362 12.01 -11.28 33.31
C THR A 362 10.94 -10.28 32.89
N VAL A 363 11.33 -9.22 32.15
CA VAL A 363 10.40 -8.22 31.61
C VAL A 363 9.53 -8.83 30.51
N ILE A 364 10.09 -9.65 29.60
CA ILE A 364 9.34 -10.39 28.57
C ILE A 364 8.21 -11.21 29.23
N ASN A 365 8.55 -12.02 30.22
CA ASN A 365 7.57 -12.87 30.90
C ASN A 365 6.51 -12.04 31.64
N LYS A 366 6.91 -10.96 32.32
CA LYS A 366 5.97 -10.03 32.97
C LYS A 366 4.98 -9.41 31.98
N VAL A 367 5.45 -8.97 30.80
CA VAL A 367 4.59 -8.39 29.76
C VAL A 367 3.61 -9.42 29.21
N ILE A 368 4.07 -10.65 28.96
CA ILE A 368 3.21 -11.73 28.45
C ILE A 368 2.11 -12.09 29.46
N THR A 369 2.41 -12.10 30.76
CA THR A 369 1.43 -12.35 31.82
C THR A 369 0.47 -11.18 32.03
N ALA A 370 0.93 -9.94 31.90
CA ALA A 370 0.14 -8.73 32.18
C ALA A 370 -0.98 -8.47 31.17
N LYS A 371 -0.89 -9.00 29.92
CA LYS A 371 -1.81 -8.82 28.77
C LYS A 371 -2.04 -7.36 28.31
N GLU A 372 -2.01 -6.38 29.19
CA GLU A 372 -2.07 -4.95 28.89
C GLU A 372 -0.90 -4.20 29.54
N VAL A 373 -0.21 -3.41 28.73
CA VAL A 373 0.95 -2.61 29.14
C VAL A 373 0.58 -1.14 29.10
N ASN A 374 0.81 -0.40 30.18
CA ASN A 374 0.64 1.06 30.18
C ASN A 374 1.80 1.74 29.45
N HIS A 375 1.69 1.81 28.13
CA HIS A 375 2.76 2.20 27.23
C HIS A 375 2.88 3.72 27.02
N LYS A 376 1.94 4.55 27.52
CA LYS A 376 1.94 6.02 27.36
C LYS A 376 2.24 6.51 25.93
N GLY A 377 1.76 5.78 24.91
CA GLY A 377 2.00 6.05 23.49
C GLY A 377 3.39 5.66 22.95
N GLN A 378 4.23 4.99 23.73
CA GLN A 378 5.53 4.47 23.28
C GLN A 378 5.41 3.04 22.76
N GLY A 379 6.05 2.72 21.64
CA GLY A 379 5.95 1.40 21.02
C GLY A 379 6.62 1.31 19.67
N LEU A 380 6.43 0.17 19.00
CA LEU A 380 6.94 -0.10 17.66
C LEU A 380 5.78 -0.35 16.70
N TRP A 381 5.92 0.10 15.46
CA TRP A 381 5.00 -0.20 14.38
C TRP A 381 5.63 -1.24 13.45
N VAL A 382 4.97 -2.38 13.30
CA VAL A 382 5.43 -3.48 12.43
C VAL A 382 4.32 -3.96 11.51
N THR A 383 4.70 -4.55 10.38
CA THR A 383 3.81 -5.34 9.53
C THR A 383 4.33 -6.78 9.46
N LEU A 384 3.46 -7.76 9.64
CA LEU A 384 3.78 -9.19 9.74
C LEU A 384 3.04 -9.92 8.61
N LYS A 385 3.75 -10.79 7.88
CA LYS A 385 3.16 -11.61 6.80
C LYS A 385 3.71 -13.03 6.87
N LEU A 386 2.81 -14.02 6.91
CA LEU A 386 3.19 -15.43 6.83
C LEU A 386 3.38 -15.84 5.37
N LEU A 387 4.49 -16.48 5.06
CA LEU A 387 4.82 -16.98 3.73
C LEU A 387 4.94 -18.52 3.78
N PRO A 388 4.19 -19.26 2.94
CA PRO A 388 4.35 -20.71 2.83
C PRO A 388 5.60 -21.04 2.00
N GLY A 389 6.41 -22.00 2.47
CA GLY A 389 7.56 -22.53 1.74
C GLY A 389 8.89 -22.38 2.47
N ASP A 390 9.84 -23.23 2.06
CA ASP A 390 11.24 -23.16 2.48
C ASP A 390 11.98 -22.00 1.75
N ILE A 391 13.17 -21.64 2.21
CA ILE A 391 13.99 -20.50 1.77
C ILE A 391 14.24 -20.46 0.24
N HIS A 392 14.08 -21.60 -0.45
CA HIS A 392 14.20 -21.75 -1.90
C HIS A 392 12.90 -21.40 -2.64
N GLN A 393 11.73 -21.67 -2.07
CA GLN A 393 10.41 -21.34 -2.67
C GLN A 393 10.03 -19.87 -2.44
N ILE A 394 10.57 -19.26 -1.38
CA ILE A 394 10.42 -17.83 -1.09
C ILE A 394 11.13 -16.94 -2.14
N GLN A 395 12.08 -17.49 -2.93
CA GLN A 395 12.69 -16.80 -4.07
C GLN A 395 11.70 -16.52 -5.22
N ASP A 396 10.58 -17.23 -5.29
CA ASP A 396 9.52 -17.02 -6.30
C ASP A 396 8.60 -15.82 -5.98
N PHE A 397 8.85 -15.09 -4.88
CA PHE A 397 8.18 -13.83 -4.52
C PHE A 397 9.12 -12.61 -4.65
N PRO A 398 9.58 -12.25 -5.86
CA PRO A 398 10.60 -11.21 -6.07
C PRO A 398 10.14 -9.79 -5.67
N HIS A 399 8.83 -9.56 -5.57
CA HIS A 399 8.25 -8.29 -5.12
C HIS A 399 8.30 -8.11 -3.59
N LEU A 400 8.48 -9.19 -2.82
CA LEU A 400 8.58 -9.17 -1.35
C LEU A 400 10.03 -9.34 -0.87
N VAL A 401 10.81 -10.16 -1.59
CA VAL A 401 12.16 -10.57 -1.19
C VAL A 401 13.17 -10.01 -2.19
N ALA A 402 13.51 -8.74 -2.01
CA ALA A 402 14.62 -8.13 -2.73
C ALA A 402 15.97 -8.69 -2.22
N LEU A 403 17.03 -8.56 -3.03
CA LEU A 403 18.44 -8.92 -2.71
C LEU A 403 18.97 -8.32 -1.39
N THR A 404 18.23 -7.41 -0.76
CA THR A 404 18.57 -6.72 0.48
C THR A 404 17.80 -7.22 1.72
N THR A 405 17.00 -8.28 1.58
CA THR A 405 16.24 -8.87 2.70
C THR A 405 17.09 -9.90 3.44
N SER A 406 17.38 -9.64 4.73
CA SER A 406 18.16 -10.55 5.58
C SER A 406 17.32 -11.73 6.09
N ARG A 407 17.89 -12.93 6.01
CA ARG A 407 17.23 -14.23 6.27
C ARG A 407 17.85 -14.89 7.51
N PHE A 408 17.02 -15.47 8.39
CA PHE A 408 17.46 -16.14 9.62
C PHE A 408 16.66 -17.42 9.84
N GLY A 409 17.36 -18.54 10.07
CA GLY A 409 16.80 -19.88 10.20
C GLY A 409 17.35 -20.64 11.43
N SER A 410 16.79 -21.81 11.75
CA SER A 410 17.04 -22.55 13.00
C SER A 410 18.01 -23.73 12.88
N GLY A 411 18.87 -23.80 11.85
CA GLY A 411 19.77 -24.95 11.65
C GLY A 411 21.04 -24.68 10.85
N ASP A 412 22.17 -25.09 11.44
CA ASP A 412 23.55 -25.19 10.94
C ASP A 412 23.75 -25.05 9.42
N PHE A 413 24.19 -23.87 8.97
CA PHE A 413 24.94 -23.71 7.73
C PHE A 413 26.14 -22.78 7.92
N ASP A 414 27.31 -23.36 7.69
CA ASP A 414 28.68 -22.84 7.67
C ASP A 414 29.26 -22.12 8.89
N LYS A 415 30.20 -22.83 9.51
CA LYS A 415 31.27 -22.35 10.37
C LYS A 415 32.22 -21.42 9.58
N GLU A 416 31.74 -20.24 9.21
CA GLU A 416 32.63 -19.09 9.01
C GLU A 416 32.54 -18.22 10.25
N ALA A 417 33.71 -17.98 10.85
CA ALA A 417 33.91 -17.25 12.09
C ALA A 417 33.05 -15.97 12.17
N ARG A 418 31.93 -16.04 12.90
CA ARG A 418 31.10 -14.90 13.24
C ARG A 418 30.95 -14.82 14.76
N PRO A 419 31.05 -13.60 15.32
CA PRO A 419 31.34 -13.44 16.73
C PRO A 419 30.17 -13.91 17.59
N ARG A 420 30.48 -14.70 18.62
CA ARG A 420 29.52 -15.11 19.64
C ARG A 420 29.46 -14.02 20.71
N SER A 421 28.25 -13.56 21.03
CA SER A 421 28.02 -12.73 22.22
C SER A 421 28.24 -13.59 23.46
N VAL A 422 29.21 -13.20 24.27
CA VAL A 422 29.52 -13.83 25.56
C VAL A 422 29.12 -12.83 26.64
N GLU A 423 28.26 -13.24 27.57
CA GLU A 423 27.98 -12.49 28.78
C GLU A 423 29.21 -12.55 29.70
N VAL A 424 29.81 -11.40 29.98
CA VAL A 424 30.95 -11.27 30.90
C VAL A 424 30.53 -10.43 32.09
N THR A 425 30.45 -11.07 33.26
CA THR A 425 30.24 -10.39 34.53
C THR A 425 31.55 -9.82 35.04
N MET A 426 31.71 -8.49 35.02
CA MET A 426 32.84 -7.80 35.65
C MET A 426 32.45 -7.31 37.05
N SER A 427 33.31 -7.61 38.04
CA SER A 427 33.16 -7.11 39.41
C SER A 427 34.30 -6.14 39.72
N VAL A 428 33.98 -4.88 40.03
CA VAL A 428 34.99 -3.88 40.43
C VAL A 428 34.90 -3.66 41.94
N TYR A 429 36.04 -3.75 42.61
CA TYR A 429 36.15 -3.54 44.06
C TYR A 429 36.87 -2.23 44.36
N ASP A 430 36.33 -1.45 45.30
CA ASP A 430 37.03 -0.32 45.93
C ASP A 430 38.02 -0.84 47.01
N GLU A 431 39.04 -0.05 47.38
CA GLU A 431 39.99 -0.37 48.47
C GLU A 431 39.30 -0.61 49.82
N GLY A 432 38.05 -0.11 49.97
CA GLY A 432 37.17 -0.37 51.11
C GLY A 432 36.26 -1.61 51.00
N GLY A 433 36.44 -2.48 50.00
CA GLY A 433 35.71 -3.76 49.87
C GLY A 433 34.29 -3.68 49.32
N ARG A 434 33.85 -2.52 48.80
CA ARG A 434 32.56 -2.40 48.10
C ARG A 434 32.69 -2.91 46.68
N SER A 435 31.84 -3.86 46.30
CA SER A 435 31.83 -4.47 44.97
C SER A 435 30.68 -3.94 44.12
N TRP A 436 30.97 -3.54 42.88
CA TRP A 436 29.97 -3.25 41.86
C TRP A 436 30.02 -4.36 40.81
N ARG A 437 28.88 -5.01 40.56
CA ARG A 437 28.75 -6.09 39.58
C ARG A 437 28.06 -5.56 38.33
N TYR A 438 28.71 -5.69 37.18
CA TYR A 438 28.18 -5.24 35.90
C TYR A 438 28.27 -6.38 34.89
N ASP A 439 27.15 -6.73 34.27
CA ASP A 439 27.12 -7.66 33.15
C ASP A 439 27.30 -6.86 31.85
N LEU A 440 28.39 -7.16 31.15
CA LEU A 440 28.72 -6.61 29.83
C LEU A 440 28.50 -7.71 28.79
N GLU A 441 27.70 -7.43 27.75
CA GLU A 441 27.72 -8.25 26.54
C GLU A 441 28.99 -7.92 25.75
N ALA A 442 29.95 -8.84 25.74
CA ALA A 442 31.16 -8.73 24.92
C ALA A 442 31.00 -9.58 23.66
N THR A 443 31.30 -8.99 22.51
CA THR A 443 31.35 -9.67 21.22
C THR A 443 32.73 -10.34 21.10
N ALA A 444 32.84 -11.65 21.32
CA ALA A 444 34.10 -12.37 21.19
C ALA A 444 34.31 -12.82 19.73
N TYR A 445 35.41 -12.37 19.12
CA TYR A 445 35.91 -12.87 17.85
C TYR A 445 36.77 -14.11 18.14
N PHE A 446 36.38 -15.28 17.62
CA PHE A 446 37.21 -16.49 17.64
C PHE A 446 37.74 -16.78 16.25
#